data_AF-A0A228K8G0-F1
#
_entry.id   AF-A0A228K8G0-F1
#
_cell.length_a   1.000
_cell.length_b   1.000
_cell.length_c   1.000
_cell.angle_alpha   90.00
_cell.angle_beta   90.00
_cell.angle_gamma   90.00
#
_symmetry.space_group_name_H-M   'P 1'
#
loop_
_entity.id
_entity.type
_entity.pdbx_description
1 polymer ?
#
loop_
_entity_poly.entity_id
_entity_poly.type
_entity_poly.pdbx_seq_one_letter_code
_entity_poly.pdbx_strand_id
1 'polypeptide(L)'
;MDSHIAPVELKKAYRLLNHGPTVLVSARHDGVDNVMAAAWACALDFLPPKLTVVLDKTAKTRELVERSGTFVIQVPTAAQLRLTHAVGSHSLAERPDKLREAGVTLFDVEGHDLPLVAGCSGWLACRLIPEPHNQQTYDLFIGEVVAAWSDTRVFRDGHWYFESADPALRSLHYIAGGNFYAIGESLHVDPDAK
;
A
#
# COMPACT_ATOMS: atom_id res chain seq x y z
N MET A 1 1.44 -14.31 -13.57
CA MET A 1 0.64 -13.54 -12.59
C MET A 1 -0.32 -14.49 -11.91
N ASP A 2 -0.54 -14.34 -10.61
CA ASP A 2 -1.63 -15.01 -9.90
C ASP A 2 -2.94 -14.78 -10.70
N SER A 3 -3.73 -15.84 -10.89
CA SER A 3 -4.98 -15.80 -11.65
C SER A 3 -6.01 -14.82 -11.10
N HIS A 4 -5.82 -14.33 -9.88
CA HIS A 4 -6.74 -13.42 -9.21
C HIS A 4 -6.37 -11.94 -9.32
N ILE A 5 -5.23 -11.56 -9.89
CA ILE A 5 -4.85 -10.16 -10.03
C ILE A 5 -5.49 -9.56 -11.28
N ALA A 6 -6.25 -8.46 -11.12
CA ALA A 6 -6.85 -7.72 -12.23
C ALA A 6 -6.57 -6.21 -12.13
N PRO A 7 -6.49 -5.49 -13.27
CA PRO A 7 -6.36 -4.05 -13.26
C PRO A 7 -7.61 -3.38 -12.68
N VAL A 8 -7.39 -2.29 -11.94
CA VAL A 8 -8.45 -1.42 -11.42
C VAL A 8 -8.49 -0.15 -12.25
N GLU A 9 -9.69 0.24 -12.70
CA GLU A 9 -9.88 1.52 -13.39
C GLU A 9 -9.34 2.68 -12.53
N LEU A 10 -8.48 3.55 -13.09
CA LEU A 10 -7.84 4.63 -12.32
C LEU A 10 -8.83 5.54 -11.59
N LYS A 11 -9.99 5.85 -12.21
CA LYS A 11 -11.08 6.63 -11.59
C LYS A 11 -11.68 5.99 -10.32
N LYS A 12 -11.38 4.71 -10.06
CA LYS A 12 -11.84 3.94 -8.89
C LYS A 12 -10.67 3.53 -7.97
N ALA A 13 -9.42 3.81 -8.32
CA ALA A 13 -8.24 3.39 -7.56
C ALA A 13 -8.24 3.92 -6.12
N TYR A 14 -8.74 5.14 -5.90
CA TYR A 14 -8.88 5.75 -4.57
C TYR A 14 -9.68 4.88 -3.60
N ARG A 15 -10.62 4.06 -4.09
CA ARG A 15 -11.45 3.17 -3.27
C ARG A 15 -10.66 2.07 -2.58
N LEU A 16 -9.46 1.74 -3.08
CA LEU A 16 -8.56 0.80 -2.41
C LEU A 16 -8.03 1.34 -1.06
N LEU A 17 -8.04 2.66 -0.86
CA LEU A 17 -7.53 3.32 0.35
C LEU A 17 -8.62 4.01 1.19
N ASN A 18 -9.84 4.13 0.68
CA ASN A 18 -10.90 4.94 1.30
C ASN A 18 -11.28 4.51 2.72
N HIS A 19 -11.14 3.23 3.05
CA HIS A 19 -11.41 2.71 4.41
C HIS A 19 -10.22 2.86 5.36
N GLY A 20 -9.15 3.54 4.94
CA GLY A 20 -7.99 3.88 5.77
C GLY A 20 -7.16 2.69 6.26
N PRO A 21 -6.76 1.74 5.38
CA PRO A 21 -5.89 0.65 5.79
C PRO A 21 -4.48 1.15 6.11
N THR A 22 -3.80 0.46 7.01
CA THR A 22 -2.33 0.46 7.02
C THR A 22 -1.84 -0.16 5.72
N VAL A 23 -0.84 0.46 5.09
CA VAL A 23 -0.29 0.03 3.80
C VAL A 23 1.15 -0.45 3.92
N LEU A 24 1.61 -1.19 2.93
CA LEU A 24 3.05 -1.36 2.68
C LEU A 24 3.49 -0.40 1.58
N VAL A 25 4.63 0.25 1.79
CA VAL A 25 5.29 1.10 0.80
C VAL A 25 6.53 0.36 0.30
N SER A 26 6.59 0.10 -1.00
CA SER A 26 7.77 -0.49 -1.62
C SER A 26 8.35 0.42 -2.70
N ALA A 27 9.67 0.36 -2.87
CA ALA A 27 10.39 1.18 -3.83
C ALA A 27 11.68 0.47 -4.26
N ARG A 28 12.14 0.79 -5.48
CA ARG A 28 13.36 0.25 -6.10
C ARG A 28 14.25 1.39 -6.57
N HIS A 29 15.54 1.29 -6.33
CA HIS A 29 16.53 2.16 -6.96
C HIS A 29 17.89 1.45 -7.01
N ASP A 30 18.61 1.55 -8.15
CA ASP A 30 19.90 0.89 -8.39
C ASP A 30 19.92 -0.61 -8.03
N GLY A 31 18.83 -1.33 -8.36
CA GLY A 31 18.68 -2.76 -8.08
C GLY A 31 18.44 -3.10 -6.61
N VAL A 32 18.26 -2.11 -5.73
CA VAL A 32 17.91 -2.30 -4.32
C VAL A 32 16.40 -2.14 -4.13
N ASP A 33 15.76 -3.22 -3.65
CA ASP A 33 14.36 -3.23 -3.27
C ASP A 33 14.20 -3.08 -1.75
N ASN A 34 13.16 -2.35 -1.34
CA ASN A 34 12.75 -2.31 0.06
C ASN A 34 11.23 -2.24 0.20
N VAL A 35 10.76 -2.64 1.37
CA VAL A 35 9.36 -2.55 1.79
C VAL A 35 9.33 -2.02 3.22
N MET A 36 8.43 -1.09 3.54
CA MET A 36 8.11 -0.67 4.90
C MET A 36 6.59 -0.65 5.11
N ALA A 37 6.14 -0.64 6.36
CA ALA A 37 4.75 -0.37 6.68
C ALA A 37 4.54 1.14 6.91
N ALA A 38 3.38 1.65 6.49
CA ALA A 38 2.95 3.02 6.77
C ALA A 38 1.47 3.02 7.15
N ALA A 39 1.15 3.51 8.35
CA ALA A 39 -0.24 3.74 8.75
C ALA A 39 -0.74 5.12 8.29
N TRP A 40 0.16 6.08 8.09
CA TRP A 40 -0.17 7.44 7.65
C TRP A 40 -0.12 7.52 6.13
N ALA A 41 -1.12 6.92 5.49
CA ALA A 41 -1.37 7.02 4.06
C ALA A 41 -2.86 7.32 3.82
N CYS A 42 -3.17 8.19 2.85
CA CYS A 42 -4.54 8.61 2.59
C CYS A 42 -4.75 8.91 1.10
N ALA A 43 -5.93 8.63 0.57
CA ALA A 43 -6.32 9.14 -0.75
C ALA A 43 -6.41 10.68 -0.70
N LEU A 44 -5.97 11.34 -1.78
CA LEU A 44 -5.93 12.80 -1.88
C LEU A 44 -6.84 13.34 -2.99
N ASP A 45 -6.99 12.62 -4.10
CA ASP A 45 -7.77 13.07 -5.26
C ASP A 45 -8.37 11.89 -6.03
N PHE A 46 -9.44 12.13 -6.79
CA PHE A 46 -10.18 11.10 -7.53
C PHE A 46 -9.62 10.86 -8.94
N LEU A 47 -9.36 11.92 -9.71
CA LEU A 47 -8.91 11.81 -11.12
C LEU A 47 -8.16 13.08 -11.60
N PRO A 48 -6.86 13.01 -11.94
CA PRO A 48 -6.00 11.84 -11.81
C PRO A 48 -5.83 11.46 -10.32
N PRO A 49 -5.94 10.16 -9.98
CA PRO A 49 -5.91 9.71 -8.59
C PRO A 49 -4.58 10.08 -7.93
N LYS A 50 -4.65 10.63 -6.73
CA LYS A 50 -3.49 10.98 -5.91
C LYS A 50 -3.65 10.44 -4.51
N LEU A 51 -2.52 10.27 -3.83
CA LEU A 51 -2.47 9.90 -2.42
C LEU A 51 -1.37 10.65 -1.71
N THR A 52 -1.46 10.68 -0.38
CA THR A 52 -0.40 11.12 0.51
C THR A 52 0.14 9.93 1.31
N VAL A 53 1.42 10.01 1.65
CA VAL A 53 2.06 9.10 2.62
C VAL A 53 3.14 9.84 3.38
N VAL A 54 3.26 9.58 4.69
CA VAL A 54 4.35 10.14 5.50
C VAL A 54 5.51 9.15 5.54
N LEU A 55 6.71 9.59 5.14
CA LEU A 55 7.94 8.78 5.12
C LEU A 55 9.02 9.45 5.97
N ASP A 56 9.25 8.88 7.15
CA ASP A 56 10.24 9.37 8.11
C ASP A 56 11.66 9.46 7.51
N LYS A 57 12.43 10.46 7.94
CA LYS A 57 13.81 10.72 7.45
C LYS A 57 14.77 9.56 7.67
N THR A 58 14.52 8.69 8.64
CA THR A 58 15.35 7.51 8.92
C THR A 58 15.00 6.30 8.04
N ALA A 59 13.86 6.34 7.34
CA ALA A 59 13.39 5.22 6.55
C ALA A 59 14.21 5.07 5.27
N LYS A 60 14.88 3.92 5.08
CA LYS A 60 15.57 3.60 3.82
C LYS A 60 14.65 3.69 2.60
N THR A 61 13.36 3.37 2.76
CA THR A 61 12.37 3.51 1.68
C THR A 61 12.24 4.95 1.20
N ARG A 62 12.31 5.96 2.10
CA ARG A 62 12.28 7.37 1.71
C ARG A 62 13.37 7.70 0.71
N GLU A 63 14.61 7.30 0.99
CA GLU A 63 15.76 7.50 0.09
C GLU A 63 15.50 6.87 -1.28
N LEU A 64 14.98 5.64 -1.32
CA LEU A 64 14.67 4.97 -2.59
C LEU A 64 13.57 5.72 -3.36
N VAL A 65 12.54 6.23 -2.69
CA VAL A 65 11.48 7.03 -3.31
C VAL A 65 12.02 8.35 -3.85
N GLU A 66 12.81 9.08 -3.07
CA GLU A 66 13.40 10.37 -3.49
C GLU A 66 14.35 10.19 -4.68
N ARG A 67 15.10 9.08 -4.74
CA ARG A 67 16.06 8.80 -5.81
C ARG A 67 15.43 8.24 -7.09
N SER A 68 14.40 7.41 -6.97
CA SER A 68 13.72 6.80 -8.12
C SER A 68 12.55 7.62 -8.66
N GLY A 69 11.94 8.45 -7.83
CA GLY A 69 10.68 9.14 -8.15
C GLY A 69 9.47 8.22 -8.27
N THR A 70 9.56 6.96 -7.85
CA THR A 70 8.49 5.97 -7.98
C THR A 70 8.37 5.07 -6.76
N PHE A 71 7.17 4.56 -6.50
CA PHE A 71 6.88 3.66 -5.39
C PHE A 71 5.57 2.91 -5.60
N VAL A 72 5.30 1.90 -4.79
CA VAL A 72 4.02 1.21 -4.74
C VAL A 72 3.41 1.35 -3.35
N ILE A 73 2.14 1.74 -3.31
CA ILE A 73 1.29 1.59 -2.12
C ILE A 73 0.48 0.31 -2.29
N GLN A 74 0.51 -0.58 -1.31
CA GLN A 74 -0.26 -1.83 -1.36
C GLN A 74 -0.95 -2.13 -0.04
N VAL A 75 -2.11 -2.77 -0.12
CA VAL A 75 -2.98 -3.07 1.01
C VAL A 75 -2.66 -4.47 1.53
N PRO A 76 -1.93 -4.60 2.66
CA PRO A 76 -1.66 -5.90 3.25
C PRO A 76 -2.92 -6.54 3.81
N THR A 77 -2.91 -7.86 3.88
CA THR A 77 -4.01 -8.69 4.37
C THR A 77 -3.75 -9.17 5.80
N ALA A 78 -4.78 -9.67 6.48
CA ALA A 78 -4.66 -10.25 7.82
C ALA A 78 -3.68 -11.44 7.85
N ALA A 79 -3.57 -12.20 6.77
CA ALA A 79 -2.54 -13.23 6.60
C ALA A 79 -1.11 -12.66 6.68
N GLN A 80 -0.92 -11.39 6.32
CA GLN A 80 0.37 -10.69 6.33
C GLN A 80 0.61 -9.88 7.61
N LEU A 81 -0.12 -10.14 8.71
CA LEU A 81 0.05 -9.41 9.98
C LEU A 81 1.50 -9.38 10.47
N ARG A 82 2.15 -10.55 10.53
CA ARG A 82 3.54 -10.66 10.99
C ARG A 82 4.52 -9.96 10.05
N LEU A 83 4.33 -10.12 8.74
CA LEU A 83 5.13 -9.46 7.71
C LEU A 83 5.01 -7.94 7.84
N THR A 84 3.79 -7.42 7.92
CA THR A 84 3.47 -5.98 8.04
C THR A 84 4.16 -5.38 9.26
N HIS A 85 4.05 -6.04 10.42
CA HIS A 85 4.76 -5.60 11.62
C HIS A 85 6.28 -5.64 11.43
N ALA A 86 6.84 -6.75 10.93
CA ALA A 86 8.29 -6.90 10.75
C ALA A 86 8.90 -5.85 9.82
N VAL A 87 8.25 -5.55 8.68
CA VAL A 87 8.76 -4.53 7.75
C VAL A 87 8.59 -3.10 8.26
N GLY A 88 7.70 -2.87 9.22
CA GLY A 88 7.56 -1.61 9.94
C GLY A 88 8.53 -1.44 11.12
N SER A 89 9.00 -2.53 11.73
CA SER A 89 9.88 -2.51 12.91
C SER A 89 11.38 -2.55 12.59
N HIS A 90 11.77 -2.80 11.34
CA HIS A 90 13.17 -2.96 10.94
C HIS A 90 13.51 -2.09 9.74
N SER A 91 14.69 -1.46 9.76
CA SER A 91 15.21 -0.70 8.62
C SER A 91 16.16 -1.56 7.78
N LEU A 92 16.07 -1.46 6.46
CA LEU A 92 17.01 -2.12 5.54
C LEU A 92 18.44 -1.58 5.71
N ALA A 93 18.59 -0.33 6.19
CA ALA A 93 19.90 0.26 6.47
C ALA A 93 20.68 -0.49 7.56
N GLU A 94 19.98 -1.13 8.49
CA GLU A 94 20.58 -1.87 9.61
C GLU A 94 20.54 -3.39 9.40
N ARG A 95 19.57 -3.86 8.62
CA ARG A 95 19.33 -5.28 8.35
C ARG A 95 19.23 -5.52 6.84
N PRO A 96 20.34 -5.79 6.15
CA PRO A 96 20.34 -6.05 4.71
C PRO A 96 19.43 -7.21 4.27
N ASP A 97 19.27 -8.21 5.13
CA ASP A 97 18.40 -9.38 4.91
C ASP A 97 16.92 -9.16 5.28
N LYS A 98 16.52 -7.92 5.62
CA LYS A 98 15.19 -7.56 6.14
C LYS A 98 14.04 -8.23 5.37
N LEU A 99 14.04 -8.15 4.04
CA LEU A 99 12.93 -8.66 3.22
C LEU A 99 12.81 -10.19 3.34
N ARG A 100 13.96 -10.88 3.29
CA ARG A 100 14.04 -12.34 3.45
C ARG A 100 13.58 -12.76 4.84
N GLU A 101 14.06 -12.10 5.89
CA GLU A 101 13.69 -12.38 7.29
C GLU A 101 12.20 -12.11 7.56
N ALA A 102 11.62 -11.07 6.95
CA ALA A 102 10.20 -10.74 7.06
C ALA A 102 9.29 -11.63 6.18
N GLY A 103 9.86 -12.53 5.36
CA GLY A 103 9.09 -13.40 4.46
C GLY A 103 8.45 -12.66 3.27
N VAL A 104 9.01 -11.52 2.87
CA VAL A 104 8.51 -10.75 1.73
C VAL A 104 8.83 -11.48 0.44
N THR A 105 7.80 -11.71 -0.38
CA THR A 105 7.95 -12.17 -1.77
C THR A 105 7.58 -11.03 -2.69
N LEU A 106 8.50 -10.62 -3.55
CA LEU A 106 8.30 -9.57 -4.54
C LEU A 106 7.95 -10.16 -5.91
N PHE A 107 7.17 -9.43 -6.69
CA PHE A 107 6.90 -9.71 -8.10
C PHE A 107 6.84 -8.40 -8.89
N ASP A 108 7.08 -8.48 -10.19
CA ASP A 108 7.00 -7.36 -11.12
C ASP A 108 5.76 -7.50 -12.02
N VAL A 109 5.26 -6.36 -12.52
CA VAL A 109 4.22 -6.30 -13.55
C VAL A 109 4.84 -5.74 -14.82
N GLU A 110 4.58 -6.37 -15.96
CA GLU A 110 5.13 -5.94 -17.25
C GLU A 110 4.81 -4.47 -17.52
N GLY A 111 5.81 -3.70 -17.96
CA GLY A 111 5.71 -2.26 -18.17
C GLY A 111 5.92 -1.40 -16.91
N HIS A 112 6.13 -2.00 -15.74
CA HIS A 112 6.38 -1.29 -14.49
C HIS A 112 7.63 -1.84 -13.77
N ASP A 113 8.71 -1.05 -13.72
CA ASP A 113 9.91 -1.38 -12.93
C ASP A 113 9.69 -1.03 -11.44
N LEU A 114 8.83 -1.80 -10.78
CA LEU A 114 8.39 -1.56 -9.43
C LEU A 114 8.27 -2.89 -8.65
N PRO A 115 8.72 -2.95 -7.38
CA PRO A 115 8.66 -4.17 -6.58
C PRO A 115 7.29 -4.29 -5.89
N LEU A 116 6.39 -5.11 -6.42
CA LEU A 116 5.08 -5.37 -5.79
C LEU A 116 5.18 -6.52 -4.77
N VAL A 117 4.49 -6.42 -3.64
CA VAL A 117 4.48 -7.46 -2.59
C VAL A 117 3.35 -8.47 -2.87
N ALA A 118 3.71 -9.74 -3.03
CA ALA A 118 2.74 -10.81 -3.22
C ALA A 118 1.87 -11.02 -1.96
N GLY A 119 0.60 -11.37 -2.15
CA GLY A 119 -0.36 -11.63 -1.07
C GLY A 119 -1.08 -10.41 -0.51
N CYS A 120 -0.78 -9.20 -0.98
CA CYS A 120 -1.60 -8.01 -0.74
C CYS A 120 -2.92 -8.09 -1.52
N SER A 121 -3.92 -7.30 -1.13
CA SER A 121 -5.24 -7.29 -1.77
C SER A 121 -5.43 -6.16 -2.79
N GLY A 122 -4.54 -5.17 -2.80
CA GLY A 122 -4.52 -4.07 -3.75
C GLY A 122 -3.13 -3.46 -3.88
N TRP A 123 -2.81 -2.96 -5.07
CA TRP A 123 -1.53 -2.31 -5.41
C TRP A 123 -1.80 -1.05 -6.23
N LEU A 124 -1.11 0.03 -5.89
CA LEU A 124 -1.16 1.32 -6.57
C LEU A 124 0.27 1.71 -6.91
N ALA A 125 0.61 1.67 -8.21
CA ALA A 125 1.87 2.18 -8.71
C ALA A 125 1.82 3.71 -8.73
N CYS A 126 2.79 4.33 -8.09
CA CYS A 126 2.81 5.76 -7.86
C CYS A 126 4.04 6.41 -8.48
N ARG A 127 3.84 7.58 -9.08
CA ARG A 127 4.89 8.53 -9.42
C ARG A 127 4.90 9.63 -8.36
N LEU A 128 6.08 9.91 -7.80
CA LEU A 128 6.26 11.01 -6.85
C LEU A 128 5.95 12.34 -7.53
N ILE A 129 5.15 13.18 -6.87
CA ILE A 129 5.02 14.60 -7.17
C ILE A 129 5.98 15.32 -6.22
N PRO A 130 7.11 15.87 -6.72
CA PRO A 130 8.09 16.50 -5.85
C PRO A 130 7.51 17.75 -5.19
N GLU A 131 7.41 17.72 -3.86
CA GLU A 131 6.99 18.87 -3.04
C GLU A 131 8.03 19.06 -1.92
N PRO A 132 9.19 19.70 -2.22
CA PRO A 132 10.32 19.74 -1.29
C PRO A 132 9.98 20.34 0.07
N HIS A 133 9.12 21.37 0.12
CA HIS A 133 8.70 21.96 1.40
C HIS A 133 7.95 20.94 2.26
N ASN A 134 6.99 20.20 1.69
CA ASN A 134 6.21 19.19 2.40
C ASN A 134 7.10 18.03 2.87
N GLN A 135 7.97 17.55 1.98
CA GLN A 135 8.89 16.45 2.25
C GLN A 135 9.91 16.79 3.36
N GLN A 136 10.36 18.05 3.46
CA GLN A 136 11.36 18.45 4.46
C GLN A 136 10.75 18.87 5.80
N THR A 137 9.57 19.52 5.76
CA THR A 137 8.93 20.09 6.95
C THR A 137 8.02 19.09 7.66
N TYR A 138 7.32 18.26 6.89
CA TYR A 138 6.26 17.37 7.41
C TYR A 138 6.50 15.89 7.09
N ASP A 139 7.60 15.57 6.40
CA ASP A 139 7.89 14.24 5.87
C ASP A 139 6.74 13.69 5.01
N LEU A 140 5.95 14.60 4.41
CA LEU A 140 4.75 14.32 3.66
C LEU A 140 5.06 14.24 2.18
N PHE A 141 4.75 13.08 1.58
CA PHE A 141 4.95 12.79 0.17
C PHE A 141 3.60 12.73 -0.54
N ILE A 142 3.56 13.22 -1.77
CA ILE A 142 2.39 13.15 -2.65
C ILE A 142 2.73 12.23 -3.83
N GLY A 143 1.88 11.25 -4.11
CA GLY A 143 2.00 10.35 -5.24
C GLY A 143 0.82 10.48 -6.20
N GLU A 144 1.09 10.56 -7.50
CA GLU A 144 0.10 10.31 -8.55
C GLU A 144 0.04 8.81 -8.83
N VAL A 145 -1.17 8.22 -8.77
CA VAL A 145 -1.36 6.81 -9.09
C VAL A 145 -1.44 6.65 -10.61
N VAL A 146 -0.47 5.96 -11.20
CA VAL A 146 -0.35 5.76 -12.65
C VAL A 146 -0.90 4.42 -13.12
N ALA A 147 -0.98 3.44 -12.22
CA ALA A 147 -1.64 2.14 -12.45
C ALA A 147 -2.11 1.56 -11.12
N ALA A 148 -3.15 0.73 -11.17
CA ALA A 148 -3.68 0.05 -9.98
C ALA A 148 -4.16 -1.35 -10.32
N TRP A 149 -4.03 -2.26 -9.35
CA TRP A 149 -4.49 -3.65 -9.44
C TRP A 149 -5.10 -4.08 -8.12
N SER A 150 -5.89 -5.15 -8.16
CA SER A 150 -6.44 -5.78 -6.97
C SER A 150 -6.55 -7.29 -7.09
N ASP A 151 -6.65 -7.93 -5.93
CA ASP A 151 -7.08 -9.32 -5.84
C ASP A 151 -8.60 -9.41 -6.01
N THR A 152 -9.04 -9.96 -7.14
CA THR A 152 -10.46 -10.11 -7.55
C THR A 152 -11.31 -10.88 -6.55
N ARG A 153 -10.71 -11.69 -5.67
CA ARG A 153 -11.43 -12.39 -4.59
C ARG A 153 -12.03 -11.42 -3.59
N VAL A 154 -11.38 -10.28 -3.35
CA VAL A 154 -11.76 -9.32 -2.29
C VAL A 154 -12.03 -7.90 -2.80
N PHE A 155 -11.55 -7.53 -3.99
CA PHE A 155 -11.92 -6.28 -4.66
C PHE A 155 -12.10 -6.49 -6.17
N ARG A 156 -13.30 -6.18 -6.67
CA ARG A 156 -13.69 -6.29 -8.09
C ARG A 156 -14.76 -5.25 -8.42
N ASP A 157 -14.88 -4.89 -9.69
CA ASP A 157 -15.87 -3.92 -10.19
C ASP A 157 -15.84 -2.54 -9.48
N GLY A 158 -14.75 -2.24 -8.77
CA GLY A 158 -14.57 -1.03 -7.97
C GLY A 158 -15.14 -1.08 -6.56
N HIS A 159 -15.39 -2.26 -5.99
CA HIS A 159 -15.94 -2.43 -4.65
C HIS A 159 -15.18 -3.53 -3.88
N TRP A 160 -15.10 -3.35 -2.56
CA TRP A 160 -14.62 -4.37 -1.63
C TRP A 160 -15.73 -5.39 -1.35
N TYR A 161 -15.33 -6.63 -1.12
CA TYR A 161 -16.19 -7.79 -0.81
C TYR A 161 -15.65 -8.56 0.41
N PHE A 162 -15.24 -7.84 1.46
CA PHE A 162 -14.65 -8.44 2.67
C PHE A 162 -15.61 -9.37 3.43
N GLU A 163 -16.92 -9.16 3.28
CA GLU A 163 -17.98 -9.95 3.88
C GLU A 163 -18.15 -11.34 3.25
N SER A 164 -17.74 -11.50 2.00
CA SER A 164 -17.84 -12.75 1.24
C SER A 164 -16.49 -13.40 0.93
N ALA A 165 -15.40 -12.65 1.04
CA ALA A 165 -14.03 -13.15 0.90
C ALA A 165 -13.55 -13.92 2.15
N ASP A 166 -12.45 -14.67 2.01
CA ASP A 166 -11.75 -15.27 3.13
C ASP A 166 -11.36 -14.19 4.16
N PRO A 167 -11.68 -14.34 5.46
CA PRO A 167 -11.29 -13.40 6.51
C PRO A 167 -9.79 -13.08 6.55
N ALA A 168 -8.93 -13.98 6.06
CA ALA A 168 -7.50 -13.77 5.93
C ALA A 168 -7.15 -12.63 4.95
N LEU A 169 -8.05 -12.25 4.04
CA LEU A 169 -7.89 -11.16 3.06
C LEU A 169 -8.33 -9.79 3.58
N ARG A 170 -8.85 -9.70 4.81
CA ARG A 170 -9.21 -8.43 5.45
C ARG A 170 -7.99 -7.51 5.58
N SER A 171 -8.16 -6.22 5.29
CA SER A 171 -7.07 -5.26 5.47
C SER A 171 -6.75 -5.03 6.95
N LEU A 172 -5.50 -4.63 7.21
CA LEU A 172 -5.00 -4.30 8.55
C LEU A 172 -5.11 -2.80 8.85
N HIS A 173 -5.44 -2.47 10.08
CA HIS A 173 -5.55 -1.09 10.60
C HIS A 173 -4.76 -1.01 11.92
N TYR A 174 -3.55 -0.45 11.83
CA TYR A 174 -2.61 -0.34 12.94
C TYR A 174 -3.08 0.64 14.02
N ILE A 175 -2.81 0.30 15.28
CA ILE A 175 -3.04 1.18 16.44
C ILE A 175 -1.71 1.55 17.11
N ALA A 176 -1.04 0.58 17.72
CA ALA A 176 0.21 0.77 18.46
C ALA A 176 0.89 -0.58 18.78
N GLY A 177 2.23 -0.57 18.89
CA GLY A 177 3.02 -1.75 19.23
C GLY A 177 2.85 -2.86 18.20
N GLY A 178 2.32 -4.00 18.64
CA GLY A 178 1.96 -5.12 17.76
C GLY A 178 0.47 -5.22 17.45
N ASN A 179 -0.34 -4.23 17.82
CA ASN A 179 -1.80 -4.32 17.77
C ASN A 179 -2.39 -3.69 16.49
N PHE A 180 -3.27 -4.46 15.86
CA PHE A 180 -4.00 -4.09 14.65
C PHE A 180 -5.45 -4.56 14.77
N TYR A 181 -6.38 -3.83 14.15
CA TYR A 181 -7.70 -4.36 13.82
C TYR A 181 -7.73 -4.80 12.35
N ALA A 182 -8.46 -5.87 12.07
CA ALA A 182 -8.88 -6.17 10.70
C ALA A 182 -10.12 -5.33 10.35
N ILE A 183 -10.32 -4.99 9.06
CA ILE A 183 -11.55 -4.31 8.63
C ILE A 183 -12.78 -5.12 9.06
N GLY A 184 -13.83 -4.43 9.48
CA GLY A 184 -14.99 -5.01 10.18
C GLY A 184 -16.17 -5.39 9.28
N GLU A 185 -17.37 -5.31 9.86
CA GLU A 185 -18.64 -5.59 9.19
C GLU A 185 -19.03 -4.49 8.19
N SER A 186 -19.67 -4.88 7.09
CA SER A 186 -20.25 -3.93 6.14
C SER A 186 -21.58 -3.39 6.68
N LEU A 187 -21.73 -2.08 6.67
CA LEU A 187 -22.98 -1.39 7.04
C LEU A 187 -23.45 -0.55 5.85
N HIS A 188 -24.76 -0.53 5.63
CA HIS A 188 -25.38 0.19 4.53
C HIS A 188 -26.36 1.23 5.06
N VAL A 189 -26.20 2.48 4.61
CA VAL A 189 -27.22 3.51 4.79
C VAL A 189 -28.25 3.32 3.69
N ASP A 190 -29.53 3.23 4.06
CA ASP A 190 -30.63 3.36 3.12
C ASP A 190 -30.70 4.85 2.69
N PRO A 191 -30.40 5.19 1.43
CA PRO A 191 -30.41 6.59 0.97
C PRO A 191 -31.78 7.24 1.05
N ASP A 192 -32.85 6.43 1.08
CA ASP A 192 -34.24 6.88 1.07
C ASP A 192 -34.85 6.92 2.47
N ALA A 193 -34.12 6.46 3.50
CA ALA A 193 -34.54 6.56 4.89
C ALA A 193 -34.32 7.98 5.43
N LYS A 194 -35.43 8.70 5.69
CA LYS A 194 -35.45 10.01 6.36
C LYS A 194 -35.29 9.89 7.87
#